data_AF-A0A383F588-F1
#
_entry.id   AF-A0A383F588-F1
#
_cell.length_a   1.000
_cell.length_b   1.000
_cell.length_c   1.000
_cell.angle_alpha   90.00
_cell.angle_beta   90.00
_cell.angle_gamma   90.00
#
_symmetry.space_group_name_H-M   'P 1'
#
loop_
_entity.id
_entity.type
_entity.pdbx_description
1 polymer ?
#
loop_
_entity_poly.entity_id
_entity_poly.type
_entity_poly.pdbx_seq_one_letter_code
_entity_poly.pdbx_strand_id
1 'polypeptide(L)'
;MSDGHLHRYFLNNGEQKLVKWVHYFDIYERHFRRFVNKQPTILEIGVWNGGSLKMWQDYFGNGVQIIGIDINPECKQFEQGNIEIFIGSQDDE
;
A
#
# COMPACT_ATOMS: atom_id res chain seq x y z
N MET A 1 -5.22 3.85 21.62
CA MET A 1 -4.96 4.01 20.17
C MET A 1 -3.49 4.30 20.03
N SER A 2 -2.78 3.59 19.18
CA SER A 2 -1.35 3.77 19.01
C SER A 2 -1.05 5.08 18.27
N ASP A 3 0.10 5.67 18.58
CA ASP A 3 0.63 6.87 17.92
C ASP A 3 1.50 6.53 16.69
N GLY A 4 1.25 5.36 16.09
CA GLY A 4 2.00 4.80 14.96
C GLY A 4 2.00 5.73 13.74
N HIS A 5 3.06 5.66 12.95
CA HIS A 5 3.18 6.36 11.66
C HIS A 5 1.97 6.08 10.76
N LEU A 6 1.61 4.81 10.56
CA LEU A 6 0.49 4.40 9.70
C LEU A 6 -0.86 4.89 10.24
N HIS A 7 -1.03 4.90 11.56
CA HIS A 7 -2.23 5.43 12.20
C HIS A 7 -2.36 6.95 11.94
N ARG A 8 -1.26 7.69 12.09
CA ARG A 8 -1.19 9.12 11.78
C ARG A 8 -1.41 9.39 10.29
N TYR A 9 -0.82 8.59 9.40
CA TYR A 9 -1.04 8.69 7.95
C TYR A 9 -2.54 8.49 7.64
N PHE A 10 -3.16 7.46 8.19
CA PHE A 10 -4.57 7.16 7.96
C PHE A 10 -5.50 8.30 8.38
N LEU A 11 -5.25 8.92 9.54
CA LEU A 11 -6.08 10.03 10.04
C LEU A 11 -5.88 11.34 9.26
N ASN A 12 -4.70 11.55 8.67
CA ASN A 12 -4.34 12.80 7.99
C ASN A 12 -4.44 12.73 6.46
N ASN A 13 -4.59 11.53 5.89
CA ASN A 13 -4.69 11.35 4.44
C ASN A 13 -6.05 11.86 3.90
N GLY A 14 -6.00 12.91 3.07
CA GLY A 14 -7.18 13.50 2.42
C GLY A 14 -7.35 13.16 0.94
N GLU A 15 -6.39 12.46 0.32
CA GLU A 15 -6.31 12.36 -1.14
C GLU A 15 -6.98 11.10 -1.70
N GLN A 16 -6.74 9.94 -1.10
CA GLN A 16 -7.24 8.65 -1.62
C GLN A 16 -8.02 7.88 -0.56
N LYS A 17 -9.11 7.23 -0.98
CA LYS A 17 -9.98 6.45 -0.08
C LYS A 17 -9.22 5.21 0.42
N LEU A 18 -8.67 5.32 1.62
CA LEU A 18 -8.02 4.22 2.34
C LEU A 18 -9.04 3.55 3.26
N VAL A 19 -9.30 2.26 3.05
CA VAL A 19 -10.19 1.46 3.90
C VAL A 19 -9.38 0.34 4.52
N LYS A 20 -9.12 0.43 5.83
CA LYS A 20 -8.46 -0.59 6.64
C LYS A 20 -9.08 -0.59 8.04
N TRP A 21 -9.03 -1.73 8.72
CA TRP A 21 -9.35 -1.77 10.13
C TRP A 21 -8.22 -1.13 10.94
N VAL A 22 -8.56 -0.20 11.82
CA VAL A 22 -7.59 0.63 12.57
C VAL A 22 -6.54 -0.23 13.32
N HIS A 23 -6.96 -1.38 13.86
CA HIS A 23 -6.06 -2.26 14.60
C HIS A 23 -5.02 -2.99 13.73
N TYR A 24 -5.13 -2.96 12.40
CA TYR A 24 -4.14 -3.55 11.50
C TYR A 24 -2.85 -2.72 11.48
N PHE A 25 -2.91 -1.42 11.74
CA PHE A 25 -1.74 -0.55 11.63
C PHE A 25 -0.63 -0.94 12.60
N ASP A 26 -0.95 -1.25 13.86
CA ASP A 26 0.03 -1.71 14.85
C ASP A 26 0.72 -3.01 14.46
N ILE A 27 -0.05 -3.90 13.82
CA ILE A 27 0.43 -5.19 13.35
C ILE A 27 1.38 -4.96 12.16
N TYR A 28 0.96 -4.17 11.17
CA TYR A 28 1.82 -3.83 10.04
C TYR A 28 3.12 -3.18 10.51
N GLU A 29 3.07 -2.20 11.41
CA GLU A 29 4.27 -1.53 11.89
C GLU A 29 5.22 -2.49 12.61
N ARG A 30 4.69 -3.32 13.51
CA ARG A 30 5.48 -4.32 14.22
C ARG A 30 6.26 -5.23 13.27
N HIS A 31 5.62 -5.69 12.19
CA HIS A 31 6.21 -6.67 11.28
C HIS A 31 7.05 -6.03 10.16
N PHE A 32 6.64 -4.86 9.68
CA PHE A 32 7.24 -4.22 8.51
C PHE A 32 8.29 -3.17 8.84
N ARG A 33 8.39 -2.70 10.10
CA ARG A 33 9.41 -1.71 10.52
C ARG A 33 10.84 -2.06 10.10
N ARG A 34 11.16 -3.37 10.00
CA ARG A 34 12.50 -3.84 9.59
C ARG A 34 12.85 -3.53 8.12
N PHE A 35 11.87 -3.18 7.30
CA PHE A 35 12.03 -2.87 5.88
C PHE A 35 11.97 -1.37 5.56
N VAL A 36 11.68 -0.52 6.56
CA VAL A 36 11.64 0.94 6.38
C VAL A 36 13.04 1.44 6.00
N ASN A 37 13.11 2.27 4.95
CA ASN A 37 14.35 2.75 4.33
C ASN A 37 15.28 1.63 3.81
N LYS A 38 14.74 0.46 3.47
CA LYS A 38 15.48 -0.67 2.88
C LYS A 38 15.15 -0.93 1.42
N GLN A 39 14.37 -0.05 0.79
CA GLN A 39 13.98 -0.16 -0.63
C GLN A 39 13.34 -1.53 -0.95
N PRO A 40 12.33 -1.99 -0.18
CA PRO A 40 11.72 -3.28 -0.44
C PRO A 40 10.91 -3.25 -1.74
N THR A 41 10.75 -4.42 -2.36
CA THR A 41 9.68 -4.66 -3.35
C THR A 41 8.50 -5.29 -2.63
N ILE A 42 7.32 -4.69 -2.75
CA ILE A 42 6.09 -5.20 -2.15
C ILE A 42 5.09 -5.59 -3.23
N LEU A 43 4.33 -6.64 -2.94
CA LEU A 43 3.19 -7.08 -3.74
C LEU A 43 1.91 -6.83 -2.94
N GLU A 44 0.96 -6.12 -3.53
CA GLU A 44 -0.40 -5.93 -3.02
C GLU A 44 -1.39 -6.58 -3.98
N ILE A 45 -2.16 -7.54 -3.47
CA ILE A 45 -3.29 -8.14 -4.19
C ILE A 45 -4.56 -7.43 -3.72
N GLY A 46 -5.33 -6.90 -4.67
CA GLY A 46 -6.49 -6.03 -4.41
C GLY A 46 -6.08 -4.57 -4.24
N VAL A 47 -5.98 -3.86 -5.37
CA VAL A 47 -5.63 -2.42 -5.43
C VAL A 47 -6.85 -1.54 -5.15
N TRP A 48 -8.03 -1.92 -5.67
CA TRP A 48 -9.30 -1.20 -5.54
C TRP A 48 -9.22 0.31 -5.85
N ASN A 49 -9.16 1.18 -4.84
CA ASN A 49 -9.09 2.65 -4.99
C ASN A 49 -7.66 3.22 -4.88
N GLY A 50 -6.64 2.37 -4.84
CA GLY A 50 -5.23 2.78 -4.81
C GLY A 50 -4.72 3.33 -3.46
N GLY A 51 -5.61 3.58 -2.48
CA GLY A 51 -5.25 4.30 -1.25
C GLY A 51 -4.13 3.67 -0.42
N SER A 52 -4.00 2.34 -0.41
CA SER A 52 -2.90 1.66 0.29
C SER A 52 -1.56 1.81 -0.43
N LEU A 53 -1.54 1.96 -1.75
CA LEU A 53 -0.30 2.07 -2.53
C LEU A 53 0.51 3.29 -2.08
N LYS A 54 -0.15 4.45 -1.94
CA LYS A 54 0.48 5.68 -1.43
C LYS A 54 0.90 5.57 0.03
N MET A 55 0.09 4.91 0.86
CA MET A 55 0.45 4.62 2.25
C MET A 55 1.74 3.81 2.34
N TRP A 56 1.92 2.81 1.46
CA TRP A 56 3.15 2.04 1.43
C TRP A 56 4.36 2.84 0.92
N GLN A 57 4.17 3.73 -0.06
CA GLN A 57 5.23 4.65 -0.51
C GLN A 57 5.74 5.49 0.66
N ASP A 58 4.82 6.11 1.41
CA ASP A 58 5.13 6.95 2.55
C ASP A 58 5.80 6.16 3.69
N TYR A 59 5.27 4.96 4.00
CA TYR A 59 5.75 4.17 5.12
C TYR A 59 7.13 3.54 4.90
N PHE A 60 7.39 2.98 3.72
CA PHE A 60 8.68 2.32 3.44
C PHE A 60 9.79 3.30 3.03
N GLY A 61 9.42 4.50 2.62
CA GLY A 61 10.34 5.56 2.22
C GLY A 61 10.92 5.36 0.81
N ASN A 62 11.94 6.17 0.50
CA ASN A 62 12.49 6.26 -0.85
C ASN A 62 12.99 4.92 -1.37
N GLY A 63 12.71 4.64 -2.65
CA GLY A 63 13.19 3.47 -3.39
C GLY A 63 12.39 2.19 -3.19
N VAL A 64 11.31 2.20 -2.40
CA VAL A 64 10.32 1.10 -2.40
C VAL A 64 9.78 0.88 -3.82
N GLN A 65 9.57 -0.37 -4.22
CA GLN A 65 8.86 -0.73 -5.45
C GLN A 65 7.53 -1.39 -5.06
N ILE A 66 6.44 -0.97 -5.69
CA ILE A 66 5.09 -1.43 -5.35
C ILE A 66 4.49 -2.08 -6.59
N ILE A 67 4.18 -3.36 -6.46
CA ILE A 67 3.50 -4.15 -7.48
C ILE A 67 2.08 -4.39 -6.99
N GLY A 68 1.09 -3.90 -7.73
CA GLY A 68 -0.33 -4.15 -7.49
C GLY A 68 -0.86 -5.22 -8.44
N ILE A 69 -1.79 -6.05 -7.98
CA ILE A 69 -2.59 -6.94 -8.83
C ILE A 69 -4.06 -6.72 -8.52
N ASP A 70 -4.88 -6.48 -9.53
CA ASP A 70 -6.33 -6.37 -9.38
C ASP A 70 -7.06 -6.92 -10.62
N ILE A 71 -8.24 -7.48 -10.41
CA ILE A 71 -9.09 -7.96 -11.51
C ILE A 71 -9.77 -6.80 -12.24
N ASN A 72 -9.98 -5.66 -11.57
CA ASN A 72 -10.60 -4.49 -12.17
C ASN A 72 -9.57 -3.71 -13.03
N PRO A 73 -9.73 -3.65 -14.36
CA PRO A 73 -8.81 -2.94 -15.24
C PRO A 73 -8.69 -1.44 -14.94
N GLU A 74 -9.70 -0.83 -14.31
CA GLU A 74 -9.65 0.59 -13.92
C GLU A 74 -8.53 0.87 -12.91
N CYS A 75 -8.03 -0.14 -12.18
CA CYS A 75 -6.93 0.05 -11.23
C CYS A 75 -5.64 0.52 -11.92
N LYS A 76 -5.47 0.29 -13.23
CA LYS A 76 -4.34 0.82 -14.01
C LYS A 76 -4.18 2.33 -13.90
N GLN A 77 -5.25 3.07 -13.62
CA GLN A 77 -5.18 4.52 -13.44
C GLN A 77 -4.28 4.97 -12.26
N PHE A 78 -4.00 4.06 -11.30
CA PHE A 78 -3.18 4.35 -10.14
C PHE A 78 -1.67 4.10 -10.37
N GLU A 79 -1.28 3.58 -11.54
CA GLU A 79 0.14 3.45 -11.93
C GLU A 79 0.82 4.81 -11.98
N GLN A 80 1.94 4.94 -11.27
CA GLN A 80 2.75 6.16 -11.25
C GLN A 80 4.09 5.92 -10.56
N GLY A 81 5.17 6.44 -11.14
CA GLY A 81 6.50 6.38 -10.54
C GLY A 81 6.93 4.94 -10.26
N ASN A 82 7.04 4.58 -8.98
CA ASN A 82 7.43 3.26 -8.46
C ASN A 82 6.24 2.33 -8.16
N ILE A 83 5.05 2.62 -8.69
CA ILE A 83 3.86 1.76 -8.64
C ILE A 83 3.62 1.18 -10.03
N GLU A 84 3.65 -0.14 -10.13
CA GLU A 84 3.25 -0.93 -11.30
C GLU A 84 2.02 -1.78 -10.94
N ILE A 85 1.05 -1.89 -11.84
CA ILE A 85 -0.21 -2.60 -11.60
C ILE A 85 -0.43 -3.62 -12.71
N PHE A 86 -0.69 -4.86 -12.35
CA PHE A 86 -1.05 -5.92 -13.28
C PHE A 86 -2.55 -6.18 -13.17
N ILE A 87 -3.18 -6.35 -14.33
CA ILE A 87 -4.61 -6.71 -14.40
C ILE A 87 -4.71 -8.21 -14.60
N GLY A 88 -5.31 -8.89 -13.64
CA GLY A 88 -5.40 -10.34 -13.62
C GLY A 88 -6.06 -10.86 -12.35
N SER A 89 -6.46 -12.13 -12.37
CA SER A 89 -6.94 -12.79 -11.16
C SER A 89 -5.76 -13.32 -10.35
N GLN A 90 -5.87 -13.26 -9.03
CA GLN A 90 -4.94 -13.96 -8.13
C GLN A 90 -5.09 -15.50 -8.20
N ASP A 91 -6.14 -15.99 -8.87
CA ASP A 91 -6.46 -17.40 -8.99
C ASP A 91 -6.07 -17.97 -10.38
N ASP A 92 -5.39 -17.18 -11.23
CA ASP A 92 -4.89 -17.63 -12.54
C ASP A 92 -3.60 -18.49 -12.38
N GLU A 93 -3.49 -19.59 -13.14
CA GLU A 93 -2.36 -20.55 -13.15
C GLU A 93 -1.35 -20.32 -14.29
#